data_AF-X0ZKT3-F1
#
_entry.id   AF-X0ZKT3-F1
#
_cell.length_a   1.000
_cell.length_b   1.000
_cell.length_c   1.000
_cell.angle_alpha   90.00
_cell.angle_beta   90.00
_cell.angle_gamma   90.00
#
_symmetry.space_group_name_H-M   'P 1'
#
loop_
_entity.id
_entity.type
_entity.pdbx_description
1 polymer ?
#
loop_
_entity_poly.entity_id
_entity_poly.type
_entity_poly.pdbx_seq_one_letter_code
_entity_poly.pdbx_strand_id
1 'polypeptide(L)'
;MAIGVKPENRLAKDAGLEIGPRGHIVVDEQMKTSDASIFAVGDAVQVKNLITNQPIAIPLAGPANKQGRIVADVIAGRDSKYNGILGASVVKVFDLTVSSVGLSEKQLTQLDLNYEKIYIHPNNHAGYYPGATPITIKLLFEVPSGKILGAQAVGGSGTEKRIDVISTVIKFKGTVFDLEELELTYAPPFGSAKDPVNMAGFVASNVLRGDMPIWHWHEIEKIRANNSFFLDVRTLEEYQIGTIKGATNISDLELRNRLEEVPKDKNIYVICEVGFRGYLSTRLLIQKGYHVKNLSGGYKLYKTAIATTEEIAAECGASEEIIEEMIERKSTVSDDYIEVDACGLSCPGPLNALIKSLEKLPEDKKLRIYSTDPGFKASVEAYAELNEAVTLLYLGKEQGKLVATLEKSPVLPLYSCGVL
;
A
#
# COMPACT_ATOMS: atom_id res chain seq x y z
N MET A 1 12.69 -7.23 20.64
CA MET A 1 11.71 -8.29 20.30
C MET A 1 10.33 -7.64 20.20
N ALA A 2 9.60 -7.81 19.09
CA ALA A 2 8.34 -7.09 18.80
C ALA A 2 7.27 -8.01 18.20
N ILE A 3 7.00 -9.14 18.87
CA ILE A 3 6.11 -10.21 18.38
C ILE A 3 4.67 -10.13 18.94
N GLY A 4 4.30 -8.97 19.49
CA GLY A 4 3.00 -8.73 20.14
C GLY A 4 3.11 -8.58 21.66
N VAL A 5 1.96 -8.35 22.29
CA VAL A 5 1.81 -8.09 23.73
C VAL A 5 0.79 -9.06 24.35
N LYS A 6 0.89 -9.26 25.66
CA LYS A 6 -0.09 -10.01 26.47
C LYS A 6 -0.70 -9.07 27.52
N PRO A 7 -1.97 -9.27 27.91
CA PRO A 7 -2.58 -8.45 28.95
C PRO A 7 -1.91 -8.70 30.30
N GLU A 8 -1.61 -7.62 31.02
CA GLU A 8 -1.19 -7.69 32.43
C GLU A 8 -2.41 -7.99 33.31
N ASN A 9 -2.58 -9.25 33.69
CA ASN A 9 -3.79 -9.75 34.35
C ASN A 9 -3.56 -10.39 35.73
N ARG A 10 -2.33 -10.40 36.24
CA ARG A 10 -1.98 -11.11 37.48
C ARG A 10 -2.86 -10.69 38.66
N LEU A 11 -3.01 -9.38 38.88
CA LEU A 11 -3.85 -8.85 39.97
C LEU A 11 -5.32 -9.27 39.84
N ALA A 12 -5.87 -9.19 38.62
CA ALA A 12 -7.25 -9.57 38.37
C ALA A 12 -7.49 -11.07 38.60
N LYS A 13 -6.54 -11.90 38.15
CA LYS A 13 -6.58 -13.36 38.36
C LYS A 13 -6.47 -13.73 39.83
N ASP A 14 -5.51 -13.15 40.55
CA ASP A 14 -5.28 -13.42 41.97
C ASP A 14 -6.48 -12.96 42.83
N ALA A 15 -7.18 -11.91 42.40
CA ALA A 15 -8.43 -11.43 43.02
C ALA A 15 -9.68 -12.24 42.63
N GLY A 16 -9.57 -13.24 41.76
CA GLY A 16 -10.70 -14.09 41.33
C GLY A 16 -11.65 -13.43 40.34
N LEU A 17 -11.22 -12.38 39.62
CA LEU A 17 -12.04 -11.75 38.58
C LEU A 17 -12.17 -12.64 37.33
N GLU A 18 -13.24 -12.45 36.58
CA GLU A 18 -13.45 -13.18 35.33
C GLU A 18 -12.38 -12.83 34.27
N ILE A 19 -11.70 -13.86 33.76
CA ILE A 19 -10.66 -13.76 32.75
C ILE A 19 -11.08 -14.52 31.49
N GLY A 20 -11.02 -13.85 30.34
CA GLY A 20 -11.32 -14.44 29.04
C GLY A 20 -10.26 -15.46 28.60
N PRO A 21 -10.54 -16.26 27.56
CA PRO A 21 -9.70 -17.38 27.13
C PRO A 21 -8.29 -16.97 26.67
N ARG A 22 -8.08 -15.69 26.33
CA ARG A 22 -6.78 -15.13 25.94
C ARG A 22 -6.08 -14.34 27.06
N GLY A 23 -6.59 -14.43 28.29
CA GLY A 23 -6.02 -13.76 29.46
C GLY A 23 -6.50 -12.33 29.68
N HIS A 24 -7.40 -11.79 28.85
CA HIS A 24 -7.92 -10.45 29.04
C HIS A 24 -8.99 -10.42 30.13
N ILE A 25 -9.03 -9.34 30.91
CA ILE A 25 -10.05 -9.12 31.93
C ILE A 25 -11.40 -8.91 31.23
N VAL A 26 -12.43 -9.65 31.65
CA VAL A 26 -13.79 -9.49 31.12
C VAL A 26 -14.43 -8.28 31.78
N VAL A 27 -15.00 -7.40 30.96
CA VAL A 27 -15.71 -6.21 31.43
C VAL A 27 -17.04 -6.03 30.71
N ASP A 28 -17.98 -5.37 31.37
CA ASP A 28 -19.25 -4.94 30.78
C ASP A 28 -19.11 -3.62 29.98
N GLU A 29 -20.24 -3.08 29.51
CA GLU A 29 -20.27 -1.83 28.73
C GLU A 29 -19.95 -0.59 29.58
N GLN A 30 -20.06 -0.66 30.90
CA GLN A 30 -19.64 0.39 31.84
C GLN A 30 -18.19 0.18 32.32
N MET A 31 -17.46 -0.77 31.71
CA MET A 31 -16.08 -1.15 32.03
C MET A 31 -15.91 -1.77 33.42
N LYS A 32 -16.99 -2.28 34.03
CA LYS A 32 -16.95 -3.03 35.30
C LYS A 32 -16.50 -4.45 35.06
N THR A 33 -15.72 -4.98 35.98
CA THR A 33 -15.34 -6.40 36.00
C THR A 33 -16.48 -7.25 36.59
N SER A 34 -16.24 -8.55 36.85
CA SER A 34 -17.16 -9.40 37.59
C SER A 34 -17.43 -8.92 39.04
N ASP A 35 -16.57 -8.05 39.59
CA ASP A 35 -16.83 -7.29 40.81
C ASP A 35 -17.28 -5.87 40.46
N ALA A 36 -18.45 -5.46 40.95
CA ALA A 36 -19.08 -4.18 40.62
C ALA A 36 -18.32 -2.95 41.15
N SER A 37 -17.37 -3.13 42.08
CA SER A 37 -16.52 -2.09 42.64
C SER A 37 -15.16 -2.00 41.94
N ILE A 38 -14.84 -2.93 41.05
CA ILE A 38 -13.57 -2.96 40.31
C ILE A 38 -13.83 -2.71 38.83
N PHE A 39 -13.15 -1.69 38.30
CA PHE A 39 -13.15 -1.35 36.88
C PHE A 39 -11.82 -1.76 36.24
N ALA A 40 -11.84 -2.09 34.96
CA ALA A 40 -10.64 -2.33 34.17
C ALA A 40 -10.77 -1.68 32.79
N VAL A 41 -9.66 -1.16 32.26
CA VAL A 41 -9.60 -0.47 30.96
C VAL A 41 -8.28 -0.77 30.25
N GLY A 42 -8.17 -0.34 29.00
CA GLY A 42 -6.96 -0.39 28.20
C GLY A 42 -6.63 -1.79 27.69
N ASP A 43 -5.34 -2.04 27.48
CA ASP A 43 -4.85 -3.24 26.80
C ASP A 43 -5.11 -4.55 27.58
N ALA A 44 -5.41 -4.42 28.88
CA ALA A 44 -5.69 -5.55 29.76
C ALA A 44 -7.09 -6.16 29.54
N VAL A 45 -8.03 -5.41 28.97
CA VAL A 45 -9.44 -5.86 28.88
C VAL A 45 -9.80 -6.43 27.51
N GLN A 46 -10.85 -7.25 27.48
CA GLN A 46 -11.57 -7.57 26.26
C GLN A 46 -12.84 -6.73 26.17
N VAL A 47 -13.17 -6.27 24.97
CA VAL A 47 -14.36 -5.47 24.66
C VAL A 47 -15.10 -6.09 23.48
N LYS A 48 -16.24 -5.53 23.07
CA LYS A 48 -16.96 -6.00 21.88
C LYS A 48 -16.36 -5.41 20.59
N ASN A 49 -16.19 -6.23 19.57
CA ASN A 49 -15.98 -5.74 18.20
C ASN A 49 -17.27 -5.08 17.71
N LEU A 50 -17.21 -3.84 17.23
CA LEU A 50 -18.41 -3.07 16.88
C LEU A 50 -19.19 -3.66 15.68
N ILE A 51 -18.53 -4.42 14.81
CA ILE A 51 -19.14 -4.99 13.60
C ILE A 51 -19.78 -6.35 13.92
N THR A 52 -19.07 -7.21 14.65
CA THR A 52 -19.49 -8.61 14.90
C THR A 52 -20.15 -8.82 16.27
N ASN A 53 -20.06 -7.85 17.17
CA ASN A 53 -20.41 -7.95 18.59
C ASN A 53 -19.66 -9.05 19.37
N GLN A 54 -18.67 -9.71 18.77
CA GLN A 54 -17.88 -10.74 19.42
C GLN A 54 -16.80 -10.13 20.32
N PRO A 55 -16.40 -10.82 21.42
CA PRO A 55 -15.29 -10.38 22.25
C PRO A 55 -13.98 -10.25 21.45
N ILE A 56 -13.30 -9.12 21.62
CA ILE A 56 -12.02 -8.81 20.99
C ILE A 56 -11.15 -8.01 21.97
N ALA A 57 -9.84 -8.09 21.79
CA ALA A 57 -8.88 -7.25 22.48
C ALA A 57 -7.96 -6.64 21.42
N ILE A 58 -7.83 -5.31 21.45
CA ILE A 58 -7.00 -4.56 20.51
C ILE A 58 -6.23 -3.50 21.33
N PRO A 59 -4.91 -3.67 21.52
CA PRO A 59 -4.11 -2.77 22.35
C PRO A 59 -3.84 -1.46 21.59
N LEU A 60 -4.67 -0.45 21.82
CA LEU A 60 -4.59 0.85 21.16
C LEU A 60 -4.90 1.99 22.14
N ALA A 61 -4.11 3.06 22.07
CA ALA A 61 -4.20 4.19 22.99
C ALA A 61 -5.54 4.94 22.90
N GLY A 62 -6.10 5.13 21.71
CA GLY A 62 -7.38 5.83 21.52
C GLY A 62 -8.54 5.17 22.29
N PRO A 63 -8.79 3.85 22.10
CA PRO A 63 -9.69 3.07 22.93
C PRO A 63 -9.42 3.17 24.43
N ALA A 64 -8.16 3.02 24.87
CA ALA A 64 -7.80 3.08 26.30
C ALA A 64 -8.18 4.43 26.94
N ASN A 65 -7.89 5.54 26.26
CA ASN A 65 -8.27 6.89 26.73
C ASN A 65 -9.79 7.07 26.82
N LYS A 66 -10.55 6.59 25.82
CA LYS A 66 -12.02 6.67 25.82
C LYS A 66 -12.63 5.83 26.95
N GLN A 67 -12.08 4.65 27.20
CA GLN A 67 -12.52 3.76 28.28
C GLN A 67 -12.25 4.39 29.65
N GLY A 68 -11.07 4.98 29.87
CA GLY A 68 -10.77 5.70 31.11
C GLY A 68 -11.73 6.86 31.38
N ARG A 69 -12.08 7.65 30.35
CA ARG A 69 -13.10 8.70 30.47
C ARG A 69 -14.47 8.14 30.85
N ILE A 70 -14.87 7.01 30.26
CA ILE A 70 -16.14 6.35 30.58
C ILE A 70 -16.17 5.88 32.04
N VAL A 71 -15.09 5.27 32.52
CA VAL A 71 -14.98 4.85 33.94
C VAL A 71 -15.11 6.06 34.87
N ALA A 72 -14.46 7.18 34.55
CA ALA A 72 -14.57 8.40 35.35
C ALA A 72 -16.03 8.93 35.41
N ASP A 73 -16.74 8.92 34.28
CA ASP A 73 -18.16 9.28 34.23
C ASP A 73 -19.03 8.32 35.07
N VAL A 74 -18.79 7.00 34.98
CA VAL A 74 -19.54 5.98 35.73
C VAL A 74 -19.31 6.12 37.24
N ILE A 75 -18.08 6.34 37.67
CA ILE A 75 -17.74 6.62 39.08
C ILE A 75 -18.45 7.89 39.57
N ALA A 76 -18.59 8.89 38.72
CA ALA A 76 -19.32 10.13 39.02
C ALA A 76 -20.87 9.99 38.95
N GLY A 77 -21.39 8.78 38.77
CA GLY A 77 -22.84 8.49 38.76
C GLY A 77 -23.54 8.73 37.42
N ARG A 78 -22.80 8.86 36.32
CA ARG A 78 -23.37 9.01 34.97
C ARG A 78 -23.56 7.65 34.30
N ASP A 79 -24.58 7.51 33.46
CA ASP A 79 -24.79 6.32 32.61
C ASP A 79 -23.96 6.40 31.32
N SER A 80 -22.63 6.29 31.45
CA SER A 80 -21.69 6.25 30.31
C SER A 80 -21.37 4.82 29.90
N LYS A 81 -21.36 4.53 28.59
CA LYS A 81 -21.12 3.18 28.03
C LYS A 81 -20.08 3.17 26.91
N TYR A 82 -19.28 2.11 26.87
CA TYR A 82 -18.34 1.81 25.80
C TYR A 82 -18.97 0.84 24.79
N ASN A 83 -19.39 1.39 23.66
CA ASN A 83 -20.13 0.65 22.63
C ASN A 83 -19.26 -0.30 21.76
N GLY A 84 -18.04 -0.62 22.20
CA GLY A 84 -17.11 -1.47 21.45
C GLY A 84 -16.13 -0.73 20.55
N ILE A 85 -15.31 -1.50 19.85
CA ILE A 85 -14.11 -1.07 19.14
C ILE A 85 -14.15 -1.45 17.65
N LEU A 86 -13.61 -0.57 16.80
CA LEU A 86 -13.44 -0.81 15.35
C LEU A 86 -12.03 -1.24 14.96
N GLY A 87 -11.01 -0.95 15.78
CA GLY A 87 -9.62 -1.23 15.46
C GLY A 87 -9.05 -0.33 14.36
N ALA A 88 -9.45 0.95 14.32
CA ALA A 88 -8.80 1.93 13.44
C ALA A 88 -7.34 2.14 13.89
N SER A 89 -6.40 1.95 12.98
CA SER A 89 -4.96 2.04 13.24
C SER A 89 -4.20 2.58 12.03
N VAL A 90 -3.08 3.23 12.29
CA VAL A 90 -2.16 3.76 11.27
C VAL A 90 -0.71 3.50 11.68
N VAL A 91 0.14 3.20 10.71
CA VAL A 91 1.60 3.06 10.89
C VAL A 91 2.33 3.75 9.73
N LYS A 92 3.45 4.40 10.05
CA LYS A 92 4.39 4.93 9.06
C LYS A 92 5.42 3.86 8.72
N VAL A 93 5.58 3.57 7.43
CA VAL A 93 6.57 2.61 6.90
C VAL A 93 7.41 3.35 5.87
N PHE A 94 8.59 3.83 6.27
CA PHE A 94 9.38 4.77 5.48
C PHE A 94 8.53 5.97 5.05
N ASP A 95 8.33 6.17 3.74
CA ASP A 95 7.53 7.27 3.19
C ASP A 95 6.05 6.93 3.02
N LEU A 96 5.67 5.68 3.31
CA LEU A 96 4.30 5.22 3.21
C LEU A 96 3.54 5.38 4.52
N THR A 97 2.29 5.77 4.39
CA THR A 97 1.27 5.61 5.42
C THR A 97 0.47 4.36 5.12
N VAL A 98 0.34 3.48 6.11
CA VAL A 98 -0.48 2.26 6.05
C VAL A 98 -1.53 2.36 7.13
N SER A 99 -2.80 2.32 6.74
CA SER A 99 -3.93 2.52 7.63
C SER A 99 -5.01 1.47 7.42
N SER A 100 -5.72 1.11 8.49
CA SER A 100 -6.81 0.13 8.42
C SER A 100 -7.89 0.38 9.47
N VAL A 101 -9.10 -0.08 9.20
CA VAL A 101 -10.22 -0.11 10.15
C VAL A 101 -11.13 -1.31 9.88
N GLY A 102 -11.76 -1.86 10.93
CA GLY A 102 -12.73 -2.94 10.80
C GLY A 102 -12.10 -4.32 10.63
N LEU A 103 -12.76 -5.20 9.89
CA LEU A 103 -12.37 -6.59 9.67
C LEU A 103 -11.51 -6.74 8.41
N SER A 104 -10.53 -7.64 8.47
CA SER A 104 -9.77 -8.11 7.30
C SER A 104 -10.46 -9.29 6.61
N GLU A 105 -10.13 -9.55 5.34
CA GLU A 105 -10.62 -10.75 4.62
C GLU A 105 -10.40 -12.06 5.37
N LYS A 106 -9.25 -12.20 6.05
CA LYS A 106 -8.93 -13.39 6.85
C LYS A 106 -9.96 -13.58 7.97
N GLN A 107 -10.33 -12.50 8.66
CA GLN A 107 -11.34 -12.53 9.71
C GLN A 107 -12.74 -12.78 9.14
N LEU A 108 -13.09 -12.15 8.01
CA LEU A 108 -14.37 -12.37 7.34
C LEU A 108 -14.55 -13.82 6.91
N THR A 109 -13.52 -14.43 6.33
CA THR A 109 -13.50 -15.85 5.96
C THR A 109 -13.64 -16.76 7.18
N GLN A 110 -12.93 -16.47 8.27
CA GLN A 110 -13.03 -17.23 9.52
C GLN A 110 -14.42 -17.16 10.16
N LEU A 111 -15.13 -16.05 9.96
CA LEU A 111 -16.47 -15.82 10.48
C LEU A 111 -17.59 -16.27 9.54
N ASP A 112 -17.24 -16.80 8.36
CA ASP A 112 -18.18 -17.19 7.30
C ASP A 112 -19.17 -16.07 6.93
N LEU A 113 -18.69 -14.83 6.88
CA LEU A 113 -19.50 -13.68 6.48
C LEU A 113 -19.51 -13.55 4.96
N ASN A 114 -20.70 -13.37 4.37
CA ASN A 114 -20.82 -13.10 2.95
C ASN A 114 -20.37 -11.67 2.64
N TYR A 115 -19.24 -11.52 1.93
CA TYR A 115 -18.65 -10.22 1.63
C TYR A 115 -18.14 -10.15 0.19
N GLU A 116 -17.98 -8.92 -0.27
CA GLU A 116 -17.21 -8.58 -1.47
C GLU A 116 -16.21 -7.46 -1.13
N LYS A 117 -15.23 -7.27 -2.01
CA LYS A 117 -14.20 -6.27 -1.89
C LYS A 117 -13.97 -5.53 -3.19
N ILE A 118 -13.52 -4.29 -3.09
CA ILE A 118 -13.03 -3.52 -4.23
C ILE A 118 -11.67 -2.92 -3.94
N TYR A 119 -10.96 -2.57 -5.00
CA TYR A 119 -9.67 -1.90 -4.93
C TYR A 119 -9.67 -0.70 -5.88
N ILE A 120 -9.23 0.45 -5.39
CA ILE A 120 -9.07 1.67 -6.18
C ILE A 120 -7.70 2.30 -5.93
N HIS A 121 -7.22 3.06 -6.91
CA HIS A 121 -5.91 3.72 -6.87
C HIS A 121 -5.99 5.24 -7.16
N PRO A 122 -6.83 6.02 -6.45
CA PRO A 122 -6.95 7.46 -6.68
C PRO A 122 -5.75 8.23 -6.13
N ASN A 123 -5.59 9.48 -6.54
CA ASN A 123 -4.64 10.40 -5.90
C ASN A 123 -5.18 10.94 -4.57
N ASN A 124 -4.27 11.33 -3.69
CA ASN A 124 -4.58 11.98 -2.42
C ASN A 124 -5.24 13.37 -2.58
N HIS A 125 -5.01 14.06 -3.69
CA HIS A 125 -5.67 15.30 -4.08
C HIS A 125 -5.69 15.45 -5.62
N ALA A 126 -6.15 16.60 -6.12
CA ALA A 126 -6.27 16.86 -7.55
C ALA A 126 -4.92 16.66 -8.27
N GLY A 127 -4.91 15.85 -9.34
CA GLY A 127 -3.67 15.46 -10.03
C GLY A 127 -2.96 16.58 -10.78
N TYR A 128 -3.67 17.67 -11.12
CA TYR A 128 -3.07 18.85 -11.72
C TYR A 128 -2.40 19.77 -10.70
N TYR A 129 -2.62 19.55 -9.39
CA TYR A 129 -1.94 20.31 -8.33
C TYR A 129 -0.64 19.59 -7.95
N PRO A 130 0.48 20.30 -7.74
CA PRO A 130 1.77 19.68 -7.40
C PRO A 130 1.73 18.81 -6.14
N GLY A 131 2.48 17.72 -6.13
CA GLY A 131 2.62 16.84 -4.96
C GLY A 131 1.55 15.76 -4.81
N ALA A 132 0.71 15.56 -5.83
CA ALA A 132 -0.30 14.50 -5.83
C ALA A 132 0.38 13.12 -5.76
N THR A 133 -0.01 12.32 -4.79
CA THR A 133 0.51 10.95 -4.60
C THR A 133 -0.62 9.94 -4.65
N PRO A 134 -0.40 8.75 -5.23
CA PRO A 134 -1.42 7.72 -5.28
C PRO A 134 -1.69 7.13 -3.89
N ILE A 135 -2.95 6.77 -3.66
CA ILE A 135 -3.42 5.99 -2.53
C ILE A 135 -4.09 4.74 -3.10
N THR A 136 -3.72 3.58 -2.59
CA THR A 136 -4.46 2.34 -2.82
C THR A 136 -5.43 2.13 -1.68
N ILE A 137 -6.72 2.01 -1.98
CA ILE A 137 -7.76 1.70 -1.00
C ILE A 137 -8.39 0.36 -1.34
N LYS A 138 -8.48 -0.50 -0.35
CA LYS A 138 -9.28 -1.72 -0.35
C LYS A 138 -10.46 -1.54 0.58
N LEU A 139 -11.67 -1.71 0.07
CA LEU A 139 -12.91 -1.63 0.83
C LEU A 139 -13.57 -3.00 0.88
N LEU A 140 -14.07 -3.40 2.06
CA LEU A 140 -14.76 -4.67 2.31
C LEU A 140 -16.18 -4.38 2.76
N PHE A 141 -17.16 -5.05 2.16
CA PHE A 141 -18.57 -4.79 2.42
C PHE A 141 -19.41 -6.07 2.33
N GLU A 142 -20.49 -6.10 3.09
CA GLU A 142 -21.45 -7.21 3.13
C GLU A 142 -22.30 -7.23 1.85
N VAL A 143 -22.58 -8.43 1.34
CA VAL A 143 -23.49 -8.63 0.21
C VAL A 143 -24.77 -9.31 0.70
N PRO A 144 -25.97 -8.81 0.34
CA PRO A 144 -26.24 -7.71 -0.59
C PRO A 144 -26.38 -6.32 0.07
N SER A 145 -26.28 -6.21 1.40
CA SER A 145 -26.68 -4.99 2.12
C SER A 145 -25.79 -3.77 1.84
N GLY A 146 -24.54 -3.99 1.43
CA GLY A 146 -23.54 -2.94 1.29
C GLY A 146 -23.00 -2.40 2.61
N LYS A 147 -23.34 -3.01 3.76
CA LYS A 147 -22.76 -2.61 5.06
C LYS A 147 -21.24 -2.70 5.02
N ILE A 148 -20.56 -1.63 5.44
CA ILE A 148 -19.10 -1.61 5.41
C ILE A 148 -18.55 -2.48 6.55
N LEU A 149 -17.69 -3.44 6.20
CA LEU A 149 -17.08 -4.39 7.13
C LEU A 149 -15.62 -4.04 7.45
N GLY A 150 -14.95 -3.30 6.59
CA GLY A 150 -13.58 -2.84 6.86
C GLY A 150 -12.98 -2.11 5.66
N ALA A 151 -11.87 -1.42 5.92
CA ALA A 151 -11.09 -0.77 4.89
C ALA A 151 -9.60 -0.80 5.22
N GLN A 152 -8.78 -0.82 4.17
CA GLN A 152 -7.32 -0.75 4.24
C GLN A 152 -6.85 0.26 3.21
N ALA A 153 -5.86 1.07 3.56
CA ALA A 153 -5.29 2.03 2.62
C ALA A 153 -3.77 2.12 2.79
N VAL A 154 -3.07 2.24 1.65
CA VAL A 154 -1.61 2.41 1.58
C VAL A 154 -1.29 3.49 0.56
N GLY A 155 -0.46 4.45 0.92
CA GLY A 155 -0.05 5.51 0.01
C GLY A 155 0.70 6.63 0.71
N GLY A 156 0.72 7.80 0.08
CA GLY A 156 1.33 9.00 0.63
C GLY A 156 0.45 9.73 1.66
N SER A 157 0.71 11.01 1.84
CA SER A 157 -0.02 11.89 2.77
C SER A 157 -1.53 11.90 2.51
N GLY A 158 -2.33 11.88 3.58
CA GLY A 158 -3.78 11.86 3.51
C GLY A 158 -4.38 10.47 3.34
N THR A 159 -3.60 9.41 3.52
CA THR A 159 -4.09 8.01 3.50
C THR A 159 -4.93 7.71 4.73
N GLU A 160 -4.46 8.11 5.91
CA GLU A 160 -5.16 8.03 7.19
C GLU A 160 -6.48 8.80 7.19
N LYS A 161 -6.53 9.99 6.57
CA LYS A 161 -7.78 10.76 6.38
C LYS A 161 -8.92 9.92 5.79
N ARG A 162 -8.62 9.05 4.82
CA ARG A 162 -9.63 8.22 4.15
C ARG A 162 -10.15 7.13 5.08
N ILE A 163 -9.26 6.54 5.88
CA ILE A 163 -9.63 5.55 6.88
C ILE A 163 -10.42 6.19 8.02
N ASP A 164 -10.14 7.42 8.44
CA ASP A 164 -10.91 8.13 9.45
C ASP A 164 -12.36 8.42 9.00
N VAL A 165 -12.54 8.84 7.75
CA VAL A 165 -13.87 9.03 7.16
C VAL A 165 -14.63 7.70 7.09
N ILE A 166 -14.02 6.65 6.55
CA ILE A 166 -14.67 5.34 6.45
C ILE A 166 -14.96 4.75 7.84
N SER A 167 -14.06 4.91 8.80
CA SER A 167 -14.24 4.52 10.21
C SER A 167 -15.47 5.19 10.82
N THR A 168 -15.68 6.47 10.51
CA THR A 168 -16.86 7.23 10.95
C THR A 168 -18.14 6.64 10.36
N VAL A 169 -18.16 6.32 9.07
CA VAL A 169 -19.33 5.70 8.41
C VAL A 169 -19.63 4.33 9.02
N ILE A 170 -18.61 3.48 9.25
CA ILE A 170 -18.80 2.19 9.92
C ILE A 170 -19.37 2.39 11.34
N LYS A 171 -18.88 3.40 12.08
CA LYS A 171 -19.35 3.70 13.45
C LYS A 171 -20.84 4.00 13.48
N PHE A 172 -21.37 4.65 12.45
CA PHE A 172 -22.81 4.93 12.29
C PHE A 172 -23.57 3.84 11.51
N LYS A 173 -22.97 2.66 11.33
CA LYS A 173 -23.56 1.50 10.63
C LYS A 173 -23.93 1.80 9.18
N GLY A 174 -23.22 2.73 8.54
CA GLY A 174 -23.42 3.08 7.14
C GLY A 174 -22.96 1.99 6.17
N THR A 175 -23.31 2.23 4.92
CA THR A 175 -23.15 1.35 3.77
C THR A 175 -22.25 1.99 2.72
N VAL A 176 -21.92 1.24 1.67
CA VAL A 176 -21.19 1.76 0.51
C VAL A 176 -21.96 2.85 -0.24
N PHE A 177 -23.29 2.87 -0.13
CA PHE A 177 -24.14 3.91 -0.73
C PHE A 177 -23.99 5.24 0.00
N ASP A 178 -23.83 5.21 1.33
CA ASP A 178 -23.56 6.42 2.11
C ASP A 178 -22.22 7.06 1.71
N LEU A 179 -21.23 6.26 1.28
CA LEU A 179 -19.94 6.78 0.78
C LEU A 179 -20.10 7.58 -0.52
N GLU A 180 -21.08 7.25 -1.37
CA GLU A 180 -21.36 7.97 -2.61
C GLU A 180 -21.78 9.41 -2.33
N GLU A 181 -22.58 9.59 -1.29
CA GLU A 181 -23.27 10.84 -0.94
C GLU A 181 -22.46 11.77 -0.01
N LEU A 182 -21.29 11.33 0.48
CA LEU A 182 -20.48 12.15 1.39
C LEU A 182 -20.02 13.45 0.74
N GLU A 183 -20.43 14.57 1.31
CA GLU A 183 -19.89 15.89 0.98
C GLU A 183 -18.62 16.16 1.79
N LEU A 184 -17.46 15.96 1.16
CA LEU A 184 -16.15 16.15 1.77
C LEU A 184 -15.51 17.46 1.31
N THR A 185 -14.73 18.08 2.19
CA THR A 185 -14.06 19.36 1.90
C THR A 185 -13.12 19.23 0.69
N TYR A 186 -13.28 20.14 -0.27
CA TYR A 186 -12.49 20.14 -1.50
C TYR A 186 -11.87 21.51 -1.78
N ALA A 187 -10.55 21.48 -1.99
CA ALA A 187 -9.81 22.40 -2.84
C ALA A 187 -8.62 21.62 -3.44
N PRO A 188 -8.01 22.08 -4.55
CA PRO A 188 -6.98 21.32 -5.27
C PRO A 188 -5.82 20.77 -4.43
N PRO A 189 -5.30 21.47 -3.39
CA PRO A 189 -4.21 20.96 -2.55
C PRO A 189 -4.62 19.84 -1.57
N PHE A 190 -5.92 19.65 -1.33
CA PHE A 190 -6.40 18.83 -0.21
C PHE A 190 -7.24 17.62 -0.64
N GLY A 191 -7.85 17.69 -1.82
CA GLY A 191 -8.75 16.65 -2.30
C GLY A 191 -9.02 16.76 -3.79
N SER A 192 -9.96 15.95 -4.25
CA SER A 192 -10.51 15.99 -5.61
C SER A 192 -12.01 16.25 -5.53
N ALA A 193 -12.62 16.70 -6.62
CA ALA A 193 -14.08 16.94 -6.67
C ALA A 193 -14.90 15.70 -6.28
N LYS A 194 -14.35 14.51 -6.54
CA LYS A 194 -14.80 13.24 -5.95
C LYS A 194 -13.63 12.71 -5.12
N ASP A 195 -13.78 12.66 -3.81
CA ASP A 195 -12.72 12.15 -2.95
C ASP A 195 -12.52 10.64 -3.21
N PRO A 196 -11.30 10.10 -3.00
CA PRO A 196 -11.07 8.67 -2.87
C PRO A 196 -12.17 7.87 -2.13
N VAL A 197 -12.77 8.42 -1.06
CA VAL A 197 -13.88 7.76 -0.35
C VAL A 197 -15.14 7.67 -1.24
N ASN A 198 -15.53 8.75 -1.92
CA ASN A 198 -16.66 8.72 -2.85
C ASN A 198 -16.40 7.73 -4.00
N MET A 199 -15.17 7.72 -4.52
CA MET A 199 -14.77 6.77 -5.56
C MET A 199 -14.89 5.32 -5.10
N ALA A 200 -14.55 5.02 -3.84
CA ALA A 200 -14.73 3.68 -3.27
C ALA A 200 -16.22 3.32 -3.17
N GLY A 201 -17.05 4.28 -2.76
CA GLY A 201 -18.51 4.17 -2.75
C GLY A 201 -19.07 3.82 -4.14
N PHE A 202 -18.76 4.61 -5.16
CA PHE A 202 -19.23 4.39 -6.53
C PHE A 202 -18.82 3.03 -7.10
N VAL A 203 -17.58 2.58 -6.85
CA VAL A 203 -17.12 1.29 -7.37
C VAL A 203 -17.83 0.14 -6.65
N ALA A 204 -17.93 0.20 -5.31
CA ALA A 204 -18.61 -0.85 -4.55
C ALA A 204 -20.12 -0.93 -4.82
N SER A 205 -20.79 0.21 -4.94
CA SER A 205 -22.21 0.27 -5.27
C SER A 205 -22.49 -0.24 -6.69
N ASN A 206 -21.63 0.06 -7.67
CA ASN A 206 -21.74 -0.48 -9.02
C ASN A 206 -21.60 -2.00 -9.05
N VAL A 207 -20.77 -2.57 -8.17
CA VAL A 207 -20.68 -4.03 -8.00
C VAL A 207 -22.01 -4.58 -7.47
N LEU A 208 -22.58 -3.97 -6.42
CA LEU A 208 -23.86 -4.39 -5.84
C LEU A 208 -25.05 -4.23 -6.79
N ARG A 209 -25.05 -3.17 -7.61
CA ARG A 209 -26.08 -2.92 -8.64
C ARG A 209 -25.94 -3.83 -9.87
N GLY A 210 -24.85 -4.61 -9.96
CA GLY A 210 -24.53 -5.43 -11.14
C GLY A 210 -24.05 -4.62 -12.34
N ASP A 211 -23.79 -3.31 -12.15
CA ASP A 211 -23.30 -2.43 -13.20
C ASP A 211 -21.82 -2.67 -13.54
N MET A 212 -21.06 -3.17 -12.57
CA MET A 212 -19.66 -3.54 -12.71
C MET A 212 -19.42 -4.92 -12.09
N PRO A 213 -19.72 -6.02 -12.80
CA PRO A 213 -19.29 -7.35 -12.38
C PRO A 213 -17.76 -7.39 -12.32
N ILE A 214 -17.21 -7.96 -11.25
CA ILE A 214 -15.76 -8.00 -11.02
C ILE A 214 -15.22 -9.42 -10.85
N TRP A 215 -13.91 -9.54 -10.99
CA TRP A 215 -13.10 -10.69 -10.59
C TRP A 215 -11.81 -10.21 -9.92
N HIS A 216 -11.17 -11.09 -9.16
CA HIS A 216 -9.99 -10.79 -8.36
C HIS A 216 -8.75 -11.52 -8.87
N TRP A 217 -7.58 -10.90 -8.66
CA TRP A 217 -6.28 -11.41 -9.12
C TRP A 217 -6.00 -12.87 -8.75
N HIS A 218 -6.46 -13.32 -7.57
CA HIS A 218 -6.22 -14.67 -7.06
C HIS A 218 -7.09 -15.74 -7.73
N GLU A 219 -8.10 -15.35 -8.51
CA GLU A 219 -9.01 -16.26 -9.23
C GLU A 219 -8.47 -16.69 -10.59
N ILE A 220 -7.33 -16.14 -11.02
CA ILE A 220 -6.82 -16.26 -12.40
C ILE A 220 -6.71 -17.70 -12.90
N GLU A 221 -6.18 -18.61 -12.09
CA GLU A 221 -5.97 -20.01 -12.50
C GLU A 221 -7.31 -20.75 -12.66
N LYS A 222 -8.27 -20.49 -11.78
CA LYS A 222 -9.63 -21.02 -11.91
C LYS A 222 -10.33 -20.47 -13.16
N ILE A 223 -10.12 -19.20 -13.48
CA ILE A 223 -10.71 -18.55 -14.65
C ILE A 223 -10.10 -19.12 -15.94
N ARG A 224 -8.78 -19.30 -16.01
CA ARG A 224 -8.09 -19.87 -17.18
C ARG A 224 -8.63 -21.23 -17.60
N ALA A 225 -9.07 -22.04 -16.64
CA ALA A 225 -9.65 -23.36 -16.91
C ALA A 225 -11.06 -23.32 -17.55
N ASN A 226 -11.73 -22.15 -17.64
CA ASN A 226 -13.17 -22.05 -17.92
C ASN A 226 -13.52 -21.12 -19.09
N ASN A 227 -13.36 -21.57 -20.34
CA ASN A 227 -13.79 -20.86 -21.57
C ASN A 227 -13.68 -19.31 -21.50
N SER A 228 -12.48 -18.85 -21.16
CA SER A 228 -12.20 -17.45 -20.83
C SER A 228 -11.52 -16.72 -21.98
N PHE A 229 -11.79 -15.43 -22.10
CA PHE A 229 -11.09 -14.49 -22.97
C PHE A 229 -10.60 -13.29 -22.15
N PHE A 230 -9.28 -13.14 -22.02
CA PHE A 230 -8.68 -12.01 -21.31
C PHE A 230 -8.49 -10.85 -22.27
N LEU A 231 -9.10 -9.71 -21.96
CA LEU A 231 -9.08 -8.52 -22.80
C LEU A 231 -8.35 -7.38 -22.07
N ASP A 232 -7.14 -7.06 -22.51
CA ASP A 232 -6.39 -5.92 -21.99
C ASP A 232 -6.74 -4.66 -22.78
N VAL A 233 -7.38 -3.70 -22.10
CA VAL A 233 -7.87 -2.46 -22.71
C VAL A 233 -6.96 -1.26 -22.48
N ARG A 234 -5.71 -1.49 -22.05
CA ARG A 234 -4.67 -0.45 -21.99
C ARG A 234 -4.16 -0.10 -23.39
N THR A 235 -3.34 0.95 -23.49
CA THR A 235 -2.64 1.24 -24.74
C THR A 235 -1.66 0.13 -25.08
N LEU A 236 -1.22 0.08 -26.34
CA LEU A 236 -0.29 -0.95 -26.80
C LEU A 236 1.05 -0.86 -26.05
N GLU A 237 1.50 0.35 -25.72
CA GLU A 237 2.75 0.60 -24.99
C GLU A 237 2.67 0.04 -23.57
N GLU A 238 1.59 0.32 -22.84
CA GLU A 238 1.36 -0.24 -21.49
C GLU A 238 1.28 -1.77 -21.52
N TYR A 239 0.64 -2.33 -22.55
CA TYR A 239 0.52 -3.77 -22.75
C TYR A 239 1.88 -4.42 -23.02
N GLN A 240 2.73 -3.79 -23.83
CA GLN A 240 4.07 -4.28 -24.19
C GLN A 240 5.05 -4.29 -23.01
N ILE A 241 4.90 -3.34 -22.06
CA ILE A 241 5.67 -3.33 -20.80
C ILE A 241 5.38 -4.59 -19.97
N GLY A 242 4.15 -5.09 -20.03
CA GLY A 242 3.76 -6.35 -19.40
C GLY A 242 2.27 -6.45 -19.20
N THR A 243 1.74 -7.67 -19.26
CA THR A 243 0.32 -7.97 -19.08
C THR A 243 0.11 -9.33 -18.43
N ILE A 244 -1.15 -9.71 -18.22
CA ILE A 244 -1.53 -11.07 -17.88
C ILE A 244 -1.30 -11.98 -19.10
N LYS A 245 -0.48 -13.02 -18.93
CA LYS A 245 -0.18 -14.00 -20.00
C LYS A 245 -1.47 -14.54 -20.62
N GLY A 246 -1.55 -14.43 -21.95
CA GLY A 246 -2.70 -14.88 -22.75
C GLY A 246 -3.77 -13.81 -22.99
N ALA A 247 -3.57 -12.57 -22.54
CA ALA A 247 -4.47 -11.46 -22.84
C ALA A 247 -4.34 -11.00 -24.30
N THR A 248 -5.46 -10.61 -24.90
CA THR A 248 -5.52 -9.91 -26.19
C THR A 248 -5.65 -8.41 -25.92
N ASN A 249 -4.81 -7.59 -26.56
CA ASN A 249 -4.88 -6.14 -26.42
C ASN A 249 -5.82 -5.51 -27.44
N ILE A 250 -6.85 -4.82 -26.95
CA ILE A 250 -7.68 -3.89 -27.73
C ILE A 250 -7.94 -2.70 -26.83
N SER A 251 -7.24 -1.60 -27.09
CA SER A 251 -7.35 -0.36 -26.30
C SER A 251 -8.81 0.08 -26.13
N ASP A 252 -9.15 0.64 -24.96
CA ASP A 252 -10.49 1.14 -24.66
C ASP A 252 -10.97 2.19 -25.68
N LEU A 253 -10.03 2.92 -26.29
CA LEU A 253 -10.29 3.91 -27.34
C LEU A 253 -10.72 3.28 -28.67
N GLU A 254 -10.30 2.05 -28.95
CA GLU A 254 -10.55 1.34 -30.20
C GLU A 254 -11.65 0.27 -30.07
N LEU A 255 -11.88 -0.21 -28.85
CA LEU A 255 -12.73 -1.36 -28.55
C LEU A 255 -14.10 -1.30 -29.22
N ARG A 256 -14.73 -0.11 -29.27
CA ARG A 256 -16.04 0.08 -29.90
C ARG A 256 -16.05 -0.26 -31.39
N ASN A 257 -14.96 0.02 -32.11
CA ASN A 257 -14.83 -0.24 -33.54
C ASN A 257 -14.31 -1.65 -33.84
N ARG A 258 -13.75 -2.33 -32.82
CA ARG A 258 -13.12 -3.65 -32.92
C ARG A 258 -13.89 -4.72 -32.14
N LEU A 259 -15.19 -4.51 -31.89
CA LEU A 259 -16.02 -5.45 -31.12
C LEU A 259 -16.12 -6.85 -31.76
N GLU A 260 -15.96 -6.94 -33.07
CA GLU A 260 -15.99 -8.22 -33.82
C GLU A 260 -14.83 -9.15 -33.42
N GLU A 261 -13.73 -8.60 -32.90
CA GLU A 261 -12.59 -9.37 -32.40
C GLU A 261 -12.82 -9.94 -31.00
N VAL A 262 -13.86 -9.48 -30.29
CA VAL A 262 -14.21 -9.97 -28.96
C VAL A 262 -15.24 -11.11 -29.10
N PRO A 263 -14.92 -12.34 -28.65
CA PRO A 263 -15.78 -13.50 -28.83
C PRO A 263 -17.04 -13.42 -27.95
N LYS A 264 -18.22 -13.66 -28.52
CA LYS A 264 -19.49 -13.63 -27.77
C LYS A 264 -19.81 -14.91 -27.01
N ASP A 265 -19.18 -16.02 -27.38
CA ASP A 265 -19.36 -17.36 -26.82
C ASP A 265 -18.46 -17.63 -25.60
N LYS A 266 -17.66 -16.64 -25.17
CA LYS A 266 -16.73 -16.75 -24.04
C LYS A 266 -17.06 -15.77 -22.93
N ASN A 267 -16.60 -16.10 -21.72
CA ASN A 267 -16.58 -15.16 -20.60
C ASN A 267 -15.41 -14.19 -20.80
N ILE A 268 -15.72 -12.88 -20.82
CA ILE A 268 -14.73 -11.82 -21.04
C ILE A 268 -14.20 -11.33 -19.69
N TYR A 269 -12.88 -11.30 -19.54
CA TYR A 269 -12.19 -10.83 -18.35
C TYR A 269 -11.35 -9.61 -18.71
N VAL A 270 -11.88 -8.43 -18.42
CA VAL A 270 -11.28 -7.16 -18.78
C VAL A 270 -10.18 -6.79 -17.81
N ILE A 271 -9.07 -6.32 -18.35
CA ILE A 271 -7.88 -5.87 -17.64
C ILE A 271 -7.61 -4.44 -18.09
N CYS A 272 -7.39 -3.54 -17.13
CA CYS A 272 -6.71 -2.29 -17.41
C CYS A 272 -5.74 -1.98 -16.26
N GLU A 273 -5.10 -0.80 -16.26
CA GLU A 273 -4.05 -0.51 -15.27
C GLU A 273 -4.57 -0.50 -13.82
N VAL A 274 -5.64 0.26 -13.56
CA VAL A 274 -6.18 0.48 -12.20
C VAL A 274 -7.68 0.16 -12.05
N GLY A 275 -8.27 -0.51 -13.04
CA GLY A 275 -9.69 -0.87 -13.10
C GLY A 275 -10.64 0.16 -13.76
N PHE A 276 -10.27 1.44 -13.91
CA PHE A 276 -11.17 2.49 -14.43
C PHE A 276 -11.52 2.33 -15.92
N ARG A 277 -10.52 2.25 -16.82
CA ARG A 277 -10.76 2.00 -18.26
C ARG A 277 -11.42 0.65 -18.50
N GLY A 278 -11.09 -0.32 -17.66
CA GLY A 278 -11.72 -1.63 -17.63
C GLY A 278 -13.20 -1.55 -17.28
N TYR A 279 -13.61 -0.68 -16.35
CA TYR A 279 -15.02 -0.41 -16.06
C TYR A 279 -15.76 0.17 -17.28
N LEU A 280 -15.19 1.18 -17.94
CA LEU A 280 -15.80 1.78 -19.15
C LEU A 280 -16.01 0.73 -20.25
N SER A 281 -14.99 -0.11 -20.48
CA SER A 281 -15.04 -1.21 -21.44
C SER A 281 -16.05 -2.29 -21.04
N THR A 282 -16.12 -2.62 -19.75
CA THR A 282 -17.11 -3.56 -19.19
C THR A 282 -18.53 -3.05 -19.42
N ARG A 283 -18.82 -1.77 -19.17
CA ARG A 283 -20.13 -1.17 -19.46
C ARG A 283 -20.51 -1.24 -20.93
N LEU A 284 -19.56 -0.94 -21.82
CA LEU A 284 -19.76 -1.07 -23.27
C LEU A 284 -20.12 -2.52 -23.65
N LEU A 285 -19.36 -3.49 -23.15
CA LEU A 285 -19.55 -4.90 -23.47
C LEU A 285 -20.87 -5.46 -22.91
N ILE A 286 -21.26 -5.08 -21.69
CA ILE A 286 -22.58 -5.43 -21.12
C ILE A 286 -23.71 -4.93 -22.02
N GLN A 287 -23.65 -3.66 -22.45
CA GLN A 287 -24.65 -3.08 -23.35
C GLN A 287 -24.71 -3.75 -24.74
N LYS A 288 -23.68 -4.51 -25.10
CA LYS A 288 -23.60 -5.29 -26.35
C LYS A 288 -23.90 -6.78 -26.17
N GLY A 289 -24.31 -7.19 -24.96
CA GLY A 289 -24.76 -8.54 -24.63
C GLY A 289 -23.63 -9.53 -24.31
N TYR A 290 -22.44 -9.04 -23.94
CA TYR A 290 -21.33 -9.91 -23.51
C TYR A 290 -21.44 -10.28 -22.04
N HIS A 291 -21.01 -11.50 -21.70
CA HIS A 291 -20.72 -11.89 -20.32
C HIS A 291 -19.33 -11.41 -19.95
N VAL A 292 -19.25 -10.38 -19.11
CA VAL A 292 -17.98 -9.70 -18.84
C VAL A 292 -17.78 -9.41 -17.36
N LYS A 293 -16.53 -9.50 -16.91
CA LYS A 293 -16.09 -9.10 -15.56
C LYS A 293 -14.84 -8.23 -15.65
N ASN A 294 -14.75 -7.21 -14.81
CA ASN A 294 -13.61 -6.31 -14.71
C ASN A 294 -12.63 -6.74 -13.61
N LEU A 295 -11.33 -6.67 -13.86
CA LEU A 295 -10.32 -6.97 -12.84
C LEU A 295 -10.31 -5.86 -11.78
N SER A 296 -10.74 -6.19 -10.55
CA SER A 296 -10.70 -5.22 -9.45
C SER A 296 -9.26 -4.85 -9.11
N GLY A 297 -8.95 -3.54 -9.03
CA GLY A 297 -7.60 -3.02 -8.84
C GLY A 297 -6.69 -3.06 -10.08
N GLY A 298 -7.13 -3.69 -11.17
CA GLY A 298 -6.40 -3.74 -12.43
C GLY A 298 -5.07 -4.48 -12.38
N TYR A 299 -4.30 -4.34 -13.46
CA TYR A 299 -3.00 -4.96 -13.65
C TYR A 299 -1.97 -4.52 -12.60
N LYS A 300 -2.05 -3.26 -12.14
CA LYS A 300 -1.20 -2.75 -11.06
C LYS A 300 -1.29 -3.63 -9.81
N LEU A 301 -2.50 -3.88 -9.33
CA LEU A 301 -2.71 -4.73 -8.16
C LEU A 301 -2.29 -6.18 -8.44
N TYR A 302 -2.66 -6.72 -9.61
CA TYR A 302 -2.28 -8.07 -10.00
C TYR A 302 -0.76 -8.27 -9.92
N LYS A 303 0.00 -7.41 -10.61
CA LYS A 303 1.47 -7.45 -10.65
C LYS A 303 2.06 -7.42 -9.25
N THR A 304 1.63 -6.47 -8.40
CA THR A 304 2.12 -6.36 -7.02
C THR A 304 1.74 -7.58 -6.16
N ALA A 305 0.55 -8.16 -6.36
CA ALA A 305 0.07 -9.28 -5.55
C ALA A 305 0.74 -10.61 -5.89
N ILE A 306 1.20 -10.80 -7.12
CA ILE A 306 1.89 -12.02 -7.57
C ILE A 306 3.42 -11.90 -7.57
N ALA A 307 3.96 -10.70 -7.42
CA ALA A 307 5.38 -10.47 -7.42
C ALA A 307 6.05 -11.17 -6.23
N THR A 308 7.21 -11.76 -6.51
CA THR A 308 8.12 -12.29 -5.50
C THR A 308 8.75 -11.16 -4.70
N THR A 309 9.31 -11.49 -3.53
CA THR A 309 9.98 -10.46 -2.70
C THR A 309 11.20 -9.90 -3.43
N GLU A 310 11.87 -10.74 -4.21
CA GLU A 310 13.01 -10.41 -5.06
C GLU A 310 12.63 -9.43 -6.17
N GLU A 311 11.52 -9.66 -6.87
CA GLU A 311 11.01 -8.76 -7.92
C GLU A 311 10.61 -7.39 -7.35
N ILE A 312 9.94 -7.38 -6.19
CA ILE A 312 9.58 -6.13 -5.50
C ILE A 312 10.84 -5.38 -5.06
N ALA A 313 11.84 -6.10 -4.50
CA ALA A 313 13.10 -5.49 -4.07
C ALA A 313 13.89 -4.89 -5.26
N ALA A 314 13.86 -5.55 -6.42
CA ALA A 314 14.48 -5.05 -7.64
C ALA A 314 13.81 -3.77 -8.15
N GLU A 315 12.48 -3.67 -8.08
CA GLU A 315 11.72 -2.46 -8.47
C GLU A 315 11.82 -1.32 -7.44
N CYS A 316 12.08 -1.61 -6.17
CA CYS A 316 12.27 -0.61 -5.11
C CYS A 316 13.68 -0.01 -5.06
N GLY A 317 14.64 -0.53 -5.86
CA GLY A 317 15.86 0.22 -6.17
C GLY A 317 15.49 1.47 -6.95
N ALA A 318 16.10 2.63 -6.62
CA ALA A 318 15.86 3.86 -7.39
C ALA A 318 16.01 3.56 -8.89
N SER A 319 15.01 3.93 -9.70
CA SER A 319 15.04 3.61 -11.13
C SER A 319 16.29 4.22 -11.77
N GLU A 320 16.86 3.50 -12.73
CA GLU A 320 18.11 3.88 -13.39
C GLU A 320 18.11 5.31 -13.95
N GLU A 321 16.96 5.76 -14.49
CA GLU A 321 16.77 7.12 -15.02
C GLU A 321 16.71 8.19 -13.92
N ILE A 322 16.07 7.91 -12.78
CA ILE A 322 16.01 8.84 -11.64
C ILE A 322 17.39 9.02 -11.02
N ILE A 323 18.17 7.93 -10.95
CA ILE A 323 19.56 8.00 -10.49
C ILE A 323 20.38 8.88 -11.43
N GLU A 324 20.25 8.71 -12.75
CA GLU A 324 21.00 9.52 -13.72
C GLU A 324 20.61 11.00 -13.69
N GLU A 325 19.31 11.32 -13.67
CA GLU A 325 18.84 12.70 -13.58
C GLU A 325 19.25 13.37 -12.26
N MET A 326 19.24 12.62 -11.15
CA MET A 326 19.72 13.12 -9.85
C MET A 326 21.24 13.32 -9.82
N ILE A 327 22.02 12.40 -10.39
CA ILE A 327 23.47 12.57 -10.55
C ILE A 327 23.72 13.83 -11.37
N GLU A 328 23.13 13.97 -12.55
CA GLU A 328 23.39 15.13 -13.43
C GLU A 328 23.01 16.45 -12.77
N ARG A 329 21.86 16.52 -12.08
CA ARG A 329 21.42 17.74 -11.38
C ARG A 329 22.27 18.12 -10.18
N LYS A 330 22.87 17.15 -9.51
CA LYS A 330 23.63 17.35 -8.26
C LYS A 330 25.11 17.02 -8.41
N SER A 331 25.61 17.02 -9.64
CA SER A 331 27.03 16.90 -9.90
C SER A 331 27.67 18.27 -10.07
N THR A 332 28.79 18.49 -9.39
CA THR A 332 29.63 19.68 -9.61
C THR A 332 31.00 19.25 -10.10
N VAL A 333 31.45 19.85 -11.20
CA VAL A 333 32.76 19.56 -11.81
C VAL A 333 33.76 20.62 -11.33
N SER A 334 34.89 20.16 -10.80
CA SER A 334 36.04 20.97 -10.41
C SER A 334 37.29 20.55 -11.17
N ASP A 335 38.42 21.24 -10.94
CA ASP A 335 39.69 20.96 -11.63
C ASP A 335 40.24 19.55 -11.32
N ASP A 336 39.93 18.96 -10.16
CA ASP A 336 40.43 17.64 -9.77
C ASP A 336 39.33 16.58 -9.60
N TYR A 337 38.07 17.00 -9.34
CA TYR A 337 36.98 16.09 -8.97
C TYR A 337 35.69 16.31 -9.78
N ILE A 338 34.99 15.21 -10.03
CA ILE A 338 33.54 15.21 -10.22
C ILE A 338 32.90 14.88 -8.87
N GLU A 339 32.19 15.83 -8.29
CA GLU A 339 31.45 15.63 -7.04
C GLU A 339 30.01 15.21 -7.34
N VAL A 340 29.48 14.21 -6.61
CA VAL A 340 28.11 13.68 -6.80
C VAL A 340 27.40 13.63 -5.45
N ASP A 341 26.29 14.35 -5.30
CA ASP A 341 25.46 14.27 -4.08
C ASP A 341 24.35 13.22 -4.21
N ALA A 342 24.64 11.99 -3.78
CA ALA A 342 23.71 10.87 -3.69
C ALA A 342 22.91 10.85 -2.38
N CYS A 343 22.92 11.94 -1.60
CA CYS A 343 22.13 12.04 -0.37
C CYS A 343 20.62 12.04 -0.68
N GLY A 344 19.85 11.34 0.16
CA GLY A 344 18.43 11.09 -0.04
C GLY A 344 18.11 9.81 -0.83
N LEU A 345 19.11 9.17 -1.46
CA LEU A 345 18.94 7.83 -2.02
C LEU A 345 19.02 6.79 -0.89
N SER A 346 18.16 5.77 -0.95
CA SER A 346 18.16 4.61 -0.04
C SER A 346 18.77 3.39 -0.73
N CYS A 347 19.42 2.51 0.01
CA CYS A 347 20.05 1.28 -0.52
C CYS A 347 19.09 0.48 -1.43
N PRO A 348 19.50 0.09 -2.66
CA PRO A 348 20.86 0.16 -3.25
C PRO A 348 21.23 1.48 -3.97
N GLY A 349 20.38 2.50 -3.91
CA GLY A 349 20.49 3.75 -4.69
C GLY A 349 21.86 4.44 -4.66
N PRO A 350 22.48 4.71 -3.50
CA PRO A 350 23.80 5.36 -3.46
C PRO A 350 24.91 4.53 -4.13
N LEU A 351 24.88 3.20 -4.03
CA LEU A 351 25.85 2.32 -4.68
C LEU A 351 25.65 2.33 -6.21
N ASN A 352 24.40 2.27 -6.67
CA ASN A 352 24.11 2.37 -8.09
C ASN A 352 24.53 3.74 -8.65
N ALA A 353 24.36 4.81 -7.87
CA ALA A 353 24.83 6.13 -8.24
C ALA A 353 26.36 6.18 -8.38
N LEU A 354 27.09 5.59 -7.41
CA LEU A 354 28.55 5.44 -7.47
C LEU A 354 28.99 4.75 -8.76
N ILE A 355 28.42 3.58 -9.07
CA ILE A 355 28.82 2.76 -10.22
C ILE A 355 28.64 3.54 -11.53
N LYS A 356 27.47 4.15 -11.73
CA LYS A 356 27.19 4.96 -12.91
C LYS A 356 28.10 6.18 -13.03
N SER A 357 28.37 6.87 -11.91
CA SER A 357 29.29 8.00 -11.90
C SER A 357 30.72 7.59 -12.27
N LEU A 358 31.16 6.39 -11.89
CA LEU A 358 32.47 5.83 -12.28
C LEU A 358 32.52 5.42 -13.77
N GLU A 359 31.42 4.95 -14.34
CA GLU A 359 31.33 4.64 -15.78
C GLU A 359 31.50 5.89 -16.64
N LYS A 360 30.91 7.02 -16.19
CA LYS A 360 30.96 8.32 -16.89
C LYS A 360 32.17 9.19 -16.46
N LEU A 361 33.04 8.71 -15.57
CA LEU A 361 34.18 9.49 -15.04
C LEU A 361 35.29 9.64 -16.10
N PRO A 362 35.71 10.87 -16.43
CA PRO A 362 36.88 11.12 -17.28
C PRO A 362 38.18 10.56 -16.68
N GLU A 363 39.13 10.14 -17.52
CA GLU A 363 40.39 9.51 -17.08
C GLU A 363 41.29 10.44 -16.25
N ASP A 364 41.13 11.76 -16.37
CA ASP A 364 41.89 12.78 -15.65
C ASP A 364 41.22 13.27 -14.35
N LYS A 365 40.08 12.67 -13.96
CA LYS A 365 39.27 13.14 -12.82
C LYS A 365 39.08 12.06 -11.77
N LYS A 366 38.88 12.49 -10.53
CA LYS A 366 38.47 11.64 -9.40
C LYS A 366 36.98 11.81 -9.11
N LEU A 367 36.31 10.73 -8.72
CA LEU A 367 34.92 10.80 -8.26
C LEU A 367 34.89 11.07 -6.76
N ARG A 368 34.09 12.03 -6.33
CA ARG A 368 33.80 12.28 -4.91
C ARG A 368 32.30 12.23 -4.67
N ILE A 369 31.82 11.22 -3.96
CA ILE A 369 30.38 10.97 -3.80
C ILE A 369 29.94 11.08 -2.34
N TYR A 370 28.80 11.74 -2.11
CA TYR A 370 28.22 11.97 -0.79
C TYR A 370 26.95 11.16 -0.59
N SER A 371 26.76 10.56 0.58
CA SER A 371 25.55 9.80 0.93
C SER A 371 25.11 10.04 2.38
N THR A 372 23.80 9.98 2.61
CA THR A 372 23.19 9.93 3.95
C THR A 372 22.80 8.52 4.38
N ASP A 373 22.92 7.53 3.49
CA ASP A 373 22.58 6.14 3.77
C ASP A 373 23.65 5.46 4.65
N PRO A 374 23.33 4.98 5.86
CA PRO A 374 24.28 4.29 6.73
C PRO A 374 24.93 3.05 6.09
N GLY A 375 24.26 2.40 5.13
CA GLY A 375 24.76 1.22 4.41
C GLY A 375 25.80 1.52 3.33
N PHE A 376 25.98 2.79 2.96
CA PHE A 376 26.85 3.18 1.85
C PHE A 376 28.32 2.85 2.10
N LYS A 377 28.79 3.00 3.35
CA LYS A 377 30.20 2.77 3.71
C LYS A 377 30.66 1.35 3.33
N ALA A 378 29.96 0.34 3.83
CA ALA A 378 30.29 -1.06 3.56
C ALA A 378 30.15 -1.42 2.07
N SER A 379 29.20 -0.77 1.39
CA SER A 379 28.95 -0.98 -0.04
C SER A 379 30.11 -0.46 -0.91
N VAL A 380 30.66 0.71 -0.58
CA VAL A 380 31.81 1.30 -1.29
C VAL A 380 33.09 0.48 -1.03
N GLU A 381 33.34 0.08 0.22
CA GLU A 381 34.50 -0.75 0.58
C GLU A 381 34.48 -2.07 -0.20
N ALA A 382 33.36 -2.78 -0.19
CA ALA A 382 33.20 -4.03 -0.91
C ALA A 382 33.35 -3.86 -2.44
N TYR A 383 32.81 -2.78 -3.01
CA TYR A 383 32.91 -2.51 -4.45
C TYR A 383 34.36 -2.24 -4.88
N ALA A 384 35.11 -1.46 -4.11
CA ALA A 384 36.51 -1.17 -4.40
C ALA A 384 37.42 -2.39 -4.24
N GLU A 385 37.15 -3.27 -3.26
CA GLU A 385 37.89 -4.55 -3.12
C GLU A 385 37.64 -5.51 -4.29
N LEU A 386 36.42 -5.51 -4.85
CA LEU A 386 36.03 -6.41 -5.93
C LEU A 386 36.39 -5.89 -7.33
N ASN A 387 36.76 -4.62 -7.47
CA ASN A 387 37.01 -3.98 -8.76
C ASN A 387 38.44 -3.43 -8.84
N GLU A 388 39.35 -4.20 -9.43
CA GLU A 388 40.78 -3.85 -9.58
C GLU A 388 41.03 -2.55 -10.37
N ALA A 389 40.05 -2.08 -11.15
CA ALA A 389 40.15 -0.83 -11.92
C ALA A 389 39.75 0.42 -11.11
N VAL A 390 39.30 0.26 -9.86
CA VAL A 390 38.79 1.35 -9.02
C VAL A 390 39.56 1.38 -7.70
N THR A 391 40.22 2.50 -7.42
CA THR A 391 40.93 2.71 -6.16
C THR A 391 40.12 3.62 -5.24
N LEU A 392 39.82 3.15 -4.02
CA LEU A 392 39.25 3.97 -2.96
C LEU A 392 40.34 4.81 -2.29
N LEU A 393 40.32 6.12 -2.52
CA LEU A 393 41.32 7.06 -1.99
C LEU A 393 40.97 7.59 -0.61
N TYR A 394 39.67 7.79 -0.35
CA TYR A 394 39.18 8.31 0.92
C TYR A 394 37.78 7.79 1.21
N LEU A 395 37.53 7.50 2.49
CA LEU A 395 36.20 7.17 3.01
C LEU A 395 36.05 7.74 4.41
N GLY A 396 35.06 8.60 4.60
CA GLY A 396 34.91 9.31 5.86
C GLY A 396 33.56 9.98 6.02
N LYS A 397 33.53 10.98 6.92
CA LYS A 397 32.36 11.83 7.13
C LYS A 397 32.76 13.29 7.01
N GLU A 398 32.00 14.03 6.21
CA GLU A 398 32.14 15.47 6.05
C GLU A 398 30.77 16.13 6.20
N GLN A 399 30.69 17.18 7.03
CA GLN A 399 29.45 17.92 7.29
C GLN A 399 28.23 17.04 7.63
N GLY A 400 28.45 15.91 8.31
CA GLY A 400 27.39 14.97 8.72
C GLY A 400 26.97 13.95 7.65
N LYS A 401 27.54 14.00 6.45
CA LYS A 401 27.32 13.04 5.35
C LYS A 401 28.48 12.05 5.27
N LEU A 402 28.22 10.81 4.82
CA LEU A 402 29.27 9.91 4.38
C LEU A 402 29.83 10.42 3.05
N VAL A 403 31.14 10.35 2.88
CA VAL A 403 31.83 10.76 1.65
C VAL A 403 32.84 9.70 1.26
N ALA A 404 32.89 9.38 -0.03
CA ALA A 404 33.88 8.52 -0.62
C ALA A 404 34.56 9.21 -1.81
N THR A 405 35.88 9.14 -1.88
CA THR A 405 36.66 9.60 -3.03
C THR A 405 37.29 8.40 -3.71
N LEU A 406 37.03 8.23 -5.01
CA LEU A 406 37.50 7.11 -5.80
C LEU A 406 38.18 7.60 -7.08
N GLU A 407 39.11 6.81 -7.60
CA GLU A 407 39.81 7.05 -8.84
C GLU A 407 39.73 5.79 -9.71
N LYS A 408 39.59 5.99 -11.03
CA LYS A 408 39.64 4.90 -12.00
C LYS A 408 41.08 4.78 -12.49
N SER A 409 41.71 3.62 -12.31
CA SER A 409 43.03 3.39 -12.87
C SER A 409 42.92 3.18 -14.39
N PRO A 410 43.86 3.69 -15.20
CA PRO A 410 43.87 3.40 -16.63
C PRO A 410 44.05 1.90 -16.82
N VAL A 411 43.11 1.28 -17.54
CA VAL A 411 43.24 -0.12 -17.93
C VAL A 411 44.39 -0.20 -18.92
N LEU A 412 45.57 -0.66 -18.46
CA LEU A 412 46.67 -0.96 -19.37
C LEU A 412 46.18 -2.01 -20.38
N PRO A 413 46.24 -1.76 -21.69
CA PRO A 413 45.87 -2.78 -22.67
C PRO A 413 46.79 -3.98 -22.45
N LEU A 414 46.19 -5.16 -22.26
CA LEU A 414 46.89 -6.43 -22.25
C LEU A 414 47.73 -6.52 -23.54
N TYR A 415 49.05 -6.38 -23.40
CA TYR A 415 49.98 -6.71 -24.47
C TYR A 415 49.72 -8.16 -24.87
N SER A 416 49.31 -8.36 -26.12
CA SER A 416 49.33 -9.65 -26.77
C SER A 416 50.76 -10.17 -26.73
N CYS A 417 51.00 -11.17 -25.88
CA CYS A 417 52.24 -11.92 -25.91
C CYS A 417 52.26 -12.72 -27.21
N GLY A 418 52.93 -12.15 -28.21
CA GLY A 418 53.21 -12.81 -29.47
C GLY A 418 54.05 -14.05 -29.22
N VAL A 419 53.61 -15.15 -29.82
CA VAL A 419 54.39 -16.36 -30.03
C VAL A 419 55.62 -15.99 -30.85
N LEU A 420 56.81 -16.16 -30.26
CA LEU A 420 57.95 -16.89 -30.83
C LEU A 420 58.94 -17.27 -29.72
#